data_AF-A0AA86SJS3-F1
#
_entry.id   AF-A0AA86SJS3-F1
#
_cell.length_a   1.000
_cell.length_b   1.000
_cell.length_c   1.000
_cell.angle_alpha   90.00
_cell.angle_beta   90.00
_cell.angle_gamma   90.00
#
_symmetry.space_group_name_H-M   'P 1'
#
loop_
_entity.id
_entity.type
_entity.pdbx_description
1 polymer ?
#
loop_
_entity_poly.entity_id
_entity_poly.type
_entity_poly.pdbx_seq_one_letter_code
_entity_poly.pdbx_strand_id
1 'polypeptide(L)'
;MSEVNNKVDFIQLLGPDMSIKILTHLDDPCDLIRVSAVSSSWHRFVIEHGLCKQLCLEMFPEISGVAHIIEVYNIIEPLGNTLGRSYVNWEYLKRNHKVYAFLASGLTPMRENCISKAVSASSTDNYPEESILHTLEPGDRTGYRASYWSSKGESDPSVPETLVYKLVSEMCLVTEIHVQPFQAYFQHGFPIYSAKAVRFRMGHPRYRMESESAVDNLTVNQVLGDNQFIWTYTSPEFPMCQENRAQKFKLPEPVMCIGGILLVELLGRVQKQEMDELFYICISHVQVMGRPLSPAFDVKVHHSSGKCTLKYHPTQTDCCMTSSTSSPESSSPSRLRIITSSIMQRGVRRWEQIILGALLGSGSVVVDD
;
A
#
# COMPACT_ATOMS: atom_id res chain seq x y z
N MET A 1 17.81 57.37 3.52
CA MET A 1 16.96 56.30 4.08
C MET A 1 16.67 55.34 2.95
N SER A 2 17.32 54.18 2.94
CA SER A 2 17.03 53.12 1.98
C SER A 2 15.73 52.44 2.41
N GLU A 3 14.71 52.47 1.57
CA GLU A 3 13.49 51.68 1.74
C GLU A 3 13.90 50.21 1.88
N VAL A 4 13.78 49.68 3.10
CA VAL A 4 13.80 48.24 3.33
C VAL A 4 12.49 47.73 2.74
N ASN A 5 12.54 47.35 1.47
CA ASN A 5 11.44 46.70 0.80
C ASN A 5 11.30 45.31 1.43
N ASN A 6 10.54 45.23 2.53
CA ASN A 6 10.16 43.99 3.18
C ASN A 6 9.34 43.20 2.15
N LYS A 7 10.02 42.35 1.37
CA LYS A 7 9.35 41.35 0.53
C LYS A 7 8.71 40.34 1.47
N VAL A 8 7.48 40.63 1.88
CA VAL A 8 6.66 39.75 2.71
C VAL A 8 6.30 38.53 1.87
N ASP A 9 6.50 37.35 2.45
CA ASP A 9 6.19 36.09 1.80
C ASP A 9 4.66 35.92 1.63
N PHE A 10 4.20 35.30 0.54
CA PHE A 10 2.79 35.11 0.25
C PHE A 10 2.03 34.36 1.35
N ILE A 11 2.63 33.33 1.94
CA ILE A 11 2.04 32.61 3.09
C ILE A 11 1.94 33.48 4.35
N GLN A 12 2.82 34.49 4.49
CA GLN A 12 2.76 35.45 5.58
C GLN A 12 1.67 36.51 5.32
N LEU A 13 1.49 36.91 4.06
CA LEU A 13 0.44 37.86 3.64
C LEU A 13 -0.96 37.30 3.86
N LEU A 14 -1.18 36.01 3.56
CA LEU A 14 -2.47 35.34 3.77
C LEU A 14 -2.76 35.03 5.23
N GLY A 15 -1.72 35.00 6.07
CA GLY A 15 -1.81 34.47 7.44
C GLY A 15 -1.78 32.94 7.49
N PRO A 16 -1.44 32.37 8.66
CA PRO A 16 -1.21 30.93 8.82
C PRO A 16 -2.48 30.10 8.56
N ASP A 17 -3.62 30.50 9.10
CA ASP A 17 -4.86 29.72 9.00
C ASP A 17 -5.33 29.56 7.56
N MET A 18 -5.25 30.64 6.77
CA MET A 18 -5.65 30.61 5.37
C MET A 18 -4.66 29.85 4.51
N SER A 19 -3.37 30.00 4.79
CA SER A 19 -2.32 29.25 4.12
C SER A 19 -2.47 27.74 4.38
N ILE A 20 -2.73 27.32 5.62
CA ILE A 20 -3.00 25.91 5.95
C ILE A 20 -4.22 25.41 5.19
N LYS A 21 -5.33 26.16 5.21
CA LYS A 21 -6.56 25.76 4.52
C LYS A 21 -6.35 25.61 3.01
N ILE A 22 -5.58 26.50 2.37
CA ILE A 22 -5.26 26.38 0.94
C ILE A 22 -4.38 25.17 0.68
N LEU A 23 -3.32 24.97 1.47
CA LEU A 23 -2.36 23.90 1.24
C LEU A 23 -2.89 22.51 1.60
N THR A 24 -3.91 22.41 2.46
CA THR A 24 -4.61 21.15 2.78
C THR A 24 -5.55 20.68 1.67
N HIS A 25 -5.87 21.53 0.69
CA HIS A 25 -6.57 21.12 -0.53
C HIS A 25 -5.63 20.49 -1.59
N LEU A 26 -4.35 20.30 -1.28
CA LEU A 26 -3.41 19.61 -2.16
C LEU A 26 -3.46 18.11 -1.89
N ASP A 27 -4.15 17.40 -2.78
CA ASP A 27 -4.36 15.95 -2.65
C ASP A 27 -3.16 15.11 -3.14
N ASP A 28 -2.24 15.71 -3.92
CA ASP A 28 -1.00 15.05 -4.36
C ASP A 28 0.15 15.39 -3.39
N PRO A 29 0.74 14.40 -2.70
CA PRO A 29 1.91 14.60 -1.86
C PRO A 29 3.08 15.26 -2.59
N CYS A 30 3.22 15.04 -3.91
CA CYS A 30 4.24 15.69 -4.72
C CYS A 30 4.05 17.21 -4.75
N ASP A 31 2.82 17.70 -4.69
CA ASP A 31 2.53 19.13 -4.70
C ASP A 31 2.93 19.78 -3.37
N LEU A 32 2.76 19.11 -2.23
CA LEU A 32 3.31 19.58 -0.94
C LEU A 32 4.85 19.65 -0.95
N ILE A 33 5.52 18.74 -1.65
CA ILE A 33 6.98 18.80 -1.84
C ILE A 33 7.37 19.95 -2.75
N ARG A 34 6.61 20.23 -3.82
CA ARG A 34 6.84 21.38 -4.70
C ARG A 34 6.62 22.71 -3.97
N VAL A 35 5.56 22.82 -3.18
CA VAL A 35 5.29 23.94 -2.27
C VAL A 35 6.47 24.16 -1.33
N SER A 36 7.01 23.09 -0.77
CA SER A 36 8.20 23.15 0.09
C SER A 36 9.47 23.62 -0.64
N ALA A 37 9.55 23.48 -1.97
CA ALA A 37 10.71 23.90 -2.76
C ALA A 37 10.68 25.39 -3.17
N VAL A 38 9.56 26.10 -2.94
CA VAL A 38 9.39 27.51 -3.33
C VAL A 38 10.37 28.43 -2.59
N SER A 39 10.50 28.25 -1.28
CA SER A 39 11.45 29.00 -0.43
C SER A 39 11.70 28.29 0.90
N SER A 40 12.73 28.70 1.63
CA SER A 40 12.99 28.21 2.99
C SER A 40 11.85 28.50 3.96
N SER A 41 11.12 29.61 3.75
CA SER A 41 9.95 30.00 4.54
C SER A 41 8.77 29.05 4.29
N TRP A 42 8.49 28.71 3.03
CA TRP A 42 7.46 27.72 2.67
C TRP A 42 7.80 26.31 3.17
N HIS A 43 9.05 25.88 2.97
CA HIS A 43 9.53 24.61 3.51
C HIS A 43 9.30 24.51 5.02
N ARG A 44 9.66 25.58 5.74
CA ARG A 44 9.49 25.66 7.18
C ARG A 44 8.02 25.60 7.58
N PHE A 45 7.16 26.34 6.88
CA PHE A 45 5.72 26.36 7.12
C PHE A 45 5.08 24.98 6.95
N VAL A 46 5.38 24.27 5.86
CA VAL A 46 4.86 22.92 5.58
C VAL A 46 5.25 21.93 6.69
N ILE A 47 6.50 22.02 7.18
CA ILE A 47 7.01 21.16 8.26
C ILE A 47 6.40 21.51 9.61
N GLU A 48 6.40 22.80 9.98
CA GLU A 48 5.89 23.26 11.28
C GLU A 48 4.40 22.95 11.46
N HIS A 49 3.62 23.04 10.39
CA HIS A 49 2.19 22.70 10.40
C HIS A 49 1.89 21.23 10.08
N GLY A 50 2.92 20.42 9.79
CA GLY A 50 2.77 18.97 9.60
C GLY A 50 1.87 18.59 8.44
N LEU A 51 1.84 19.37 7.35
CA LEU A 51 0.86 19.17 6.27
C LEU A 51 1.00 17.80 5.58
N CYS A 52 2.23 17.30 5.38
CA CYS A 52 2.43 15.96 4.85
C CYS A 52 1.91 14.86 5.77
N LYS A 53 1.93 15.08 7.10
CA LYS A 53 1.34 14.15 8.07
C LYS A 53 -0.18 14.13 7.94
N GLN A 54 -0.80 15.30 7.82
CA GLN A 54 -2.25 15.41 7.66
C GLN A 54 -2.70 14.68 6.39
N LEU A 55 -2.10 15.00 5.24
CA LEU A 55 -2.40 14.34 3.97
C LEU A 55 -2.16 12.82 4.03
N CYS A 56 -1.05 12.37 4.61
CA CYS A 56 -0.76 10.94 4.74
C CYS A 56 -1.82 10.19 5.55
N LEU A 57 -2.34 10.79 6.62
CA LEU A 57 -3.34 10.18 7.48
C LEU A 57 -4.74 10.19 6.85
N GLU A 58 -5.02 11.17 6.00
CA GLU A 58 -6.24 11.20 5.18
C GLU A 58 -6.19 10.12 4.10
N MET A 59 -5.05 9.95 3.42
CA MET A 59 -4.86 8.92 2.40
C MET A 59 -4.84 7.50 2.96
N PHE A 60 -4.26 7.31 4.15
CA PHE A 60 -4.08 6.00 4.78
C PHE A 60 -4.53 6.05 6.25
N PRO A 61 -5.84 6.00 6.51
CA PRO A 61 -6.39 6.03 7.87
C PRO A 61 -5.84 4.93 8.78
N GLU A 62 -5.43 3.80 8.22
CA GLU A 62 -4.85 2.66 8.96
C GLU A 62 -3.56 3.05 9.71
N ILE A 63 -2.84 4.08 9.23
CA ILE A 63 -1.61 4.57 9.85
C ILE A 63 -1.91 5.38 11.12
N SER A 64 -3.13 5.89 11.31
CA SER A 64 -3.48 6.71 12.47
C SER A 64 -3.23 6.00 13.81
N GLY A 65 -3.41 4.67 13.86
CA GLY A 65 -3.11 3.85 15.06
C GLY A 65 -1.61 3.61 15.31
N VAL A 66 -0.79 3.74 14.26
CA VAL A 66 0.68 3.56 14.26
C VAL A 66 1.41 4.88 14.55
N ALA A 67 0.75 6.01 14.30
CA ALA A 67 1.31 7.36 14.30
C ALA A 67 1.88 7.87 15.65
N HIS A 68 1.75 7.10 16.72
CA HIS A 68 2.19 7.51 18.06
C HIS A 68 3.69 7.33 18.30
N ILE A 69 4.37 6.42 17.58
CA ILE A 69 5.81 6.17 17.78
C ILE A 69 6.46 5.83 16.43
N ILE A 70 7.25 6.76 15.89
CA ILE A 70 8.14 6.52 14.75
C ILE A 70 9.56 6.35 15.28
N GLU A 71 10.08 5.12 15.26
CA GLU A 71 11.47 4.79 15.59
C GLU A 71 12.33 4.93 14.33
N VAL A 72 13.14 5.98 14.27
CA VAL A 72 14.20 6.11 13.25
C VAL A 72 15.52 5.76 13.92
N TYR A 73 16.27 4.80 13.38
CA TYR A 73 17.62 4.36 13.81
C TYR A 73 18.12 4.91 15.17
N ASN A 74 18.09 4.08 16.22
CA ASN A 74 18.88 4.18 17.46
C ASN A 74 18.89 5.49 18.27
N ILE A 75 17.85 6.34 18.18
CA ILE A 75 17.63 7.37 19.21
C ILE A 75 16.16 7.35 19.63
N ILE A 76 15.88 6.62 20.71
CA ILE A 76 14.75 6.95 21.57
C ILE A 76 15.26 8.09 22.44
N GLU A 77 14.78 9.32 22.25
CA GLU A 77 15.03 10.35 23.25
C GLU A 77 13.78 10.63 24.09
N PRO A 78 13.84 10.40 25.41
CA PRO A 78 12.86 10.91 26.35
C PRO A 78 13.11 12.41 26.64
N LEU A 79 12.00 13.08 26.92
CA LEU A 79 11.86 14.47 27.35
C LEU A 79 12.85 14.87 28.48
N GLY A 80 13.82 15.75 28.22
CA GLY A 80 14.60 16.40 29.30
C GLY A 80 15.69 17.40 28.86
N ASN A 81 15.57 18.63 29.39
CA ASN A 81 16.61 19.66 29.62
C ASN A 81 16.80 20.84 28.62
N THR A 82 15.92 21.82 28.81
CA THR A 82 16.14 23.27 29.09
C THR A 82 17.08 24.19 28.28
N LEU A 83 17.88 23.73 27.32
CA LEU A 83 18.53 24.66 26.36
C LEU A 83 18.51 24.20 24.89
N GLY A 84 18.14 22.94 24.63
CA GLY A 84 18.08 22.33 23.29
C GLY A 84 16.67 22.14 22.71
N ARG A 85 15.61 22.62 23.39
CA ARG A 85 14.21 22.26 23.09
C ARG A 85 13.72 22.72 21.71
N SER A 86 14.21 23.86 21.20
CA SER A 86 13.82 24.38 19.88
C SER A 86 14.48 23.62 18.72
N TYR A 87 15.79 23.34 18.83
CA TYR A 87 16.55 22.60 17.83
C TYR A 87 16.12 21.13 17.75
N VAL A 88 15.97 20.47 18.91
CA VAL A 88 15.48 19.08 19.01
C VAL A 88 14.06 18.96 18.45
N ASN A 89 13.20 19.96 18.65
CA ASN A 89 11.85 19.99 18.08
C ASN A 89 11.85 20.16 16.56
N TRP A 90 12.70 21.03 16.00
CA TRP A 90 12.78 21.23 14.56
C TRP A 90 13.31 20.01 13.79
N GLU A 91 14.36 19.37 14.29
CA GLU A 91 14.89 18.14 13.70
C GLU A 91 13.89 16.99 13.80
N TYR A 92 13.12 16.92 14.89
CA TYR A 92 11.99 15.99 15.01
C TYR A 92 10.90 16.25 13.96
N LEU A 93 10.48 17.51 13.78
CA LEU A 93 9.46 17.87 12.78
C LEU A 93 9.92 17.57 11.35
N LYS A 94 11.18 17.87 11.01
CA LYS A 94 11.79 17.51 9.73
C LYS A 94 11.77 16.00 9.48
N ARG A 95 12.11 15.20 10.49
CA ARG A 95 12.10 13.73 10.38
C ARG A 95 10.69 13.21 10.14
N ASN A 96 9.72 13.68 10.93
CA ASN A 96 8.32 13.34 10.73
C ASN A 96 7.85 13.74 9.33
N HIS A 97 8.13 14.97 8.91
CA HIS A 97 7.80 15.44 7.57
C HIS A 97 8.35 14.51 6.49
N LYS A 98 9.63 14.10 6.57
CA LYS A 98 10.22 13.15 5.61
C LYS A 98 9.51 11.80 5.61
N VAL A 99 9.23 11.24 6.78
CA VAL A 99 8.55 9.94 6.91
C VAL A 99 7.15 9.99 6.30
N TYR A 100 6.33 10.95 6.72
CA TYR A 100 4.97 11.09 6.21
C TYR A 100 4.94 11.52 4.75
N ALA A 101 5.87 12.36 4.31
CA ALA A 101 6.00 12.70 2.90
C ALA A 101 6.35 11.47 2.07
N PHE A 102 7.25 10.59 2.54
CA PHE A 102 7.58 9.36 1.83
C PHE A 102 6.37 8.41 1.77
N LEU A 103 5.70 8.20 2.91
CA LEU A 103 4.49 7.37 2.97
C LEU A 103 3.37 7.90 2.07
N ALA A 104 3.06 9.19 2.20
CA ALA A 104 2.06 9.87 1.37
C ALA A 104 2.46 9.83 -0.10
N SER A 105 3.74 10.06 -0.42
CA SER A 105 4.26 10.00 -1.79
C SER A 105 4.07 8.65 -2.45
N GLY A 106 3.66 7.61 -1.69
CA GLY A 106 2.56 6.73 -2.09
C GLY A 106 2.76 5.96 -3.40
N LEU A 107 4.01 5.93 -3.86
CA LEU A 107 4.66 4.92 -4.66
C LEU A 107 4.25 4.87 -6.14
N THR A 108 5.12 5.42 -6.98
CA THR A 108 5.31 5.15 -8.42
C THR A 108 5.07 3.68 -8.80
N PRO A 109 4.66 3.37 -10.06
CA PRO A 109 3.85 2.21 -10.47
C PRO A 109 4.58 0.86 -10.48
N MET A 110 5.50 0.63 -9.56
CA MET A 110 6.04 -0.70 -9.32
C MET A 110 4.99 -1.51 -8.56
N ARG A 111 4.34 -2.41 -9.29
CA ARG A 111 3.39 -3.38 -8.76
C ARG A 111 4.05 -4.73 -8.81
N GLU A 112 4.24 -5.34 -7.66
CA GLU A 112 4.81 -6.67 -7.51
C GLU A 112 3.82 -7.57 -6.78
N ASN A 113 4.04 -8.88 -6.87
CA ASN A 113 3.30 -9.82 -6.03
C ASN A 113 3.77 -9.65 -4.58
N CYS A 114 2.87 -9.27 -3.69
CA CYS A 114 3.16 -9.09 -2.28
C CYS A 114 2.99 -10.36 -1.44
N ILE A 115 2.53 -11.49 -1.99
CA ILE A 115 2.44 -12.74 -1.22
C ILE A 115 3.85 -13.34 -1.07
N SER A 116 4.20 -13.72 0.16
CA SER A 116 5.43 -14.46 0.47
C SER A 116 5.19 -15.94 0.74
N LYS A 117 4.14 -16.27 1.50
CA LYS A 117 3.82 -17.67 1.82
C LYS A 117 2.34 -17.86 2.09
N ALA A 118 1.86 -19.07 1.82
CA ALA A 118 0.59 -19.52 2.36
C ALA A 118 0.73 -19.82 3.86
N VAL A 119 -0.31 -19.55 4.62
CA VAL A 119 -0.34 -19.76 6.08
C VAL A 119 -1.30 -20.89 6.42
N SER A 120 -2.55 -20.80 6.00
CA SER A 120 -3.59 -21.80 6.31
C SER A 120 -4.81 -21.65 5.42
N ALA A 121 -5.56 -22.73 5.24
CA ALA A 121 -6.93 -22.71 4.71
C ALA A 121 -7.92 -23.12 5.83
N SER A 122 -9.18 -22.68 5.76
CA SER A 122 -10.22 -23.12 6.72
C SER A 122 -10.50 -24.61 6.64
N SER A 123 -10.41 -25.18 5.43
CA SER A 123 -10.49 -26.61 5.21
C SER A 123 -9.62 -27.03 4.02
N THR A 124 -9.36 -28.33 3.91
CA THR A 124 -8.72 -28.93 2.73
C THR A 124 -9.25 -30.35 2.58
N ASP A 125 -9.64 -30.73 1.36
CA ASP A 125 -10.20 -32.06 1.09
C ASP A 125 -9.09 -33.13 1.06
N ASN A 126 -8.33 -33.21 -0.03
CA ASN A 126 -7.26 -34.20 -0.19
C ASN A 126 -5.89 -33.60 0.14
N TYR A 127 -5.60 -33.41 1.43
CA TYR A 127 -4.29 -32.91 1.87
C TYR A 127 -3.21 -34.01 1.78
N PRO A 128 -1.99 -33.72 1.28
CA PRO A 128 -1.48 -32.41 0.82
C PRO A 128 -1.69 -32.11 -0.69
N GLU A 129 -2.27 -33.02 -1.45
CA GLU A 129 -2.39 -32.93 -2.90
C GLU A 129 -3.17 -31.69 -3.36
N GLU A 130 -4.16 -31.25 -2.59
CA GLU A 130 -5.03 -30.09 -2.85
C GLU A 130 -4.79 -28.97 -1.81
N SER A 131 -3.56 -28.85 -1.33
CA SER A 131 -3.16 -27.86 -0.33
C SER A 131 -3.15 -26.42 -0.88
N ILE A 132 -3.34 -25.45 0.03
CA ILE A 132 -3.19 -24.00 -0.23
C ILE A 132 -1.84 -23.64 -0.87
N LEU A 133 -0.79 -24.45 -0.65
CA LEU A 133 0.54 -24.22 -1.24
C LEU A 133 0.50 -24.15 -2.77
N HIS A 134 -0.42 -24.86 -3.41
CA HIS A 134 -0.57 -24.87 -4.88
C HIS A 134 -1.15 -23.57 -5.44
N THR A 135 -1.59 -22.64 -4.59
CA THR A 135 -2.14 -21.33 -4.98
C THR A 135 -1.09 -20.22 -5.14
N LEU A 136 0.18 -20.50 -4.83
CA LEU A 136 1.24 -19.49 -4.83
C LEU A 136 1.86 -19.23 -6.20
N GLU A 137 1.85 -20.24 -7.07
CA GLU A 137 2.42 -20.16 -8.42
C GLU A 137 1.33 -19.96 -9.46
N PRO A 138 1.58 -19.18 -10.52
CA PRO A 138 0.59 -18.95 -11.56
C PRO A 138 0.36 -20.23 -12.39
N GLY A 139 -0.91 -20.53 -12.64
CA GLY A 139 -1.34 -21.68 -13.43
C GLY A 139 -2.16 -22.67 -12.61
N ASP A 140 -2.81 -23.60 -13.32
CA ASP A 140 -3.64 -24.65 -12.72
C ASP A 140 -3.02 -26.04 -12.88
N ARG A 141 -1.76 -26.10 -13.31
CA ARG A 141 -1.01 -27.32 -13.59
C ARG A 141 0.47 -27.20 -13.23
N THR A 142 0.99 -28.25 -12.63
CA THR A 142 2.42 -28.46 -12.41
C THR A 142 2.84 -29.72 -13.19
N GLY A 143 3.45 -29.52 -14.35
CA GLY A 143 3.71 -30.60 -15.31
C GLY A 143 2.40 -31.21 -15.82
N TYR A 144 2.18 -32.50 -15.52
CA TYR A 144 0.95 -33.22 -15.88
C TYR A 144 -0.11 -33.27 -14.78
N ARG A 145 0.19 -32.72 -13.59
CA ARG A 145 -0.71 -32.75 -12.43
C ARG A 145 -1.49 -31.44 -12.32
N ALA A 146 -2.72 -31.54 -11.86
CA ALA A 146 -3.49 -30.38 -11.47
C ALA A 146 -2.84 -29.69 -10.26
N SER A 147 -2.87 -28.37 -10.24
CA SER A 147 -2.28 -27.52 -9.20
C SER A 147 -3.37 -26.56 -8.72
N TYR A 148 -3.96 -26.87 -7.57
CA TYR A 148 -5.03 -26.08 -6.96
C TYR A 148 -5.17 -26.43 -5.48
N TRP A 149 -5.83 -25.55 -4.74
CA TRP A 149 -6.41 -25.84 -3.45
C TRP A 149 -7.88 -26.24 -3.59
N SER A 150 -8.33 -27.20 -2.77
CA SER A 150 -9.73 -27.63 -2.68
C SER A 150 -10.23 -27.57 -1.25
N SER A 151 -11.39 -26.96 -1.02
CA SER A 151 -12.12 -27.04 0.25
C SER A 151 -12.65 -28.45 0.49
N LYS A 152 -12.94 -28.80 1.74
CA LYS A 152 -13.84 -29.94 2.03
C LYS A 152 -15.23 -29.70 1.46
N GLY A 153 -15.92 -30.79 1.12
CA GLY A 153 -17.32 -30.76 0.69
C GLY A 153 -18.24 -30.28 1.80
N GLU A 154 -19.21 -29.45 1.43
CA GLU A 154 -20.22 -28.93 2.35
C GLU A 154 -21.62 -28.99 1.74
N SER A 155 -22.60 -29.34 2.56
CA SER A 155 -24.01 -29.43 2.19
C SER A 155 -24.69 -28.06 2.05
N ASP A 156 -24.35 -27.12 2.94
CA ASP A 156 -24.87 -25.76 2.92
C ASP A 156 -24.00 -24.84 2.03
N PRO A 157 -24.51 -24.37 0.88
CA PRO A 157 -23.73 -23.51 -0.01
C PRO A 157 -23.44 -22.13 0.58
N SER A 158 -24.04 -21.74 1.71
CA SER A 158 -23.78 -20.45 2.35
C SER A 158 -22.52 -20.44 3.22
N VAL A 159 -22.00 -21.62 3.59
CA VAL A 159 -20.80 -21.74 4.43
C VAL A 159 -19.56 -21.30 3.64
N PRO A 160 -18.84 -20.26 4.12
CA PRO A 160 -17.68 -19.72 3.41
C PRO A 160 -16.42 -20.56 3.62
N GLU A 161 -15.41 -20.30 2.80
CA GLU A 161 -14.04 -20.78 3.00
C GLU A 161 -13.07 -19.61 3.06
N THR A 162 -11.92 -19.83 3.68
CA THR A 162 -10.89 -18.81 3.85
C THR A 162 -9.51 -19.34 3.53
N LEU A 163 -8.69 -18.48 2.90
CA LEU A 163 -7.29 -18.71 2.62
C LEU A 163 -6.48 -17.57 3.24
N VAL A 164 -5.52 -17.92 4.10
CA VAL A 164 -4.66 -16.96 4.81
C VAL A 164 -3.27 -16.97 4.19
N TYR A 165 -2.76 -15.79 3.87
CA TYR A 165 -1.44 -15.57 3.31
C TYR A 165 -0.64 -14.58 4.16
N LYS A 166 0.69 -14.78 4.19
CA LYS A 166 1.64 -13.80 4.70
C LYS A 166 2.22 -13.02 3.54
N LEU A 167 2.26 -11.71 3.67
CA LEU A 167 2.87 -10.81 2.71
C LEU A 167 4.40 -10.75 2.89
N VAL A 168 5.10 -10.31 1.85
CA VAL A 168 6.57 -10.16 1.81
C VAL A 168 7.11 -9.14 2.81
N SER A 169 6.26 -8.24 3.30
CA SER A 169 6.59 -7.28 4.33
C SER A 169 5.41 -7.10 5.28
N GLU A 170 5.73 -6.81 6.54
CA GLU A 170 4.75 -6.39 7.55
C GLU A 170 4.04 -5.08 7.15
N MET A 171 4.59 -4.30 6.20
CA MET A 171 3.92 -3.12 5.65
C MET A 171 3.90 -3.18 4.12
N CYS A 172 2.71 -3.37 3.56
CA CYS A 172 2.50 -3.42 2.10
C CYS A 172 1.35 -2.50 1.70
N LEU A 173 1.54 -1.69 0.66
CA LEU A 173 0.47 -0.95 0.02
C LEU A 173 -0.20 -1.84 -1.03
N VAL A 174 -1.43 -2.27 -0.80
CA VAL A 174 -2.17 -3.18 -1.68
C VAL A 174 -3.17 -2.39 -2.52
N THR A 175 -3.23 -2.69 -3.81
CA THR A 175 -4.12 -1.98 -4.75
C THR A 175 -5.14 -2.90 -5.42
N GLU A 176 -4.76 -4.15 -5.63
CA GLU A 176 -5.53 -5.10 -6.43
C GLU A 176 -5.16 -6.51 -5.99
N ILE A 177 -6.14 -7.41 -5.90
CA ILE A 177 -5.92 -8.82 -5.59
C ILE A 177 -6.49 -9.65 -6.73
N HIS A 178 -5.74 -10.66 -7.17
CA HIS A 178 -6.17 -11.59 -8.20
C HIS A 178 -6.47 -12.95 -7.59
N VAL A 179 -7.57 -13.56 -8.01
CA VAL A 179 -7.96 -14.92 -7.64
C VAL A 179 -8.37 -15.67 -8.89
N GLN A 180 -7.83 -16.87 -9.08
CA GLN A 180 -8.17 -17.76 -10.18
C GLN A 180 -8.89 -19.00 -9.64
N PRO A 181 -10.19 -19.18 -9.91
CA PRO A 181 -10.87 -20.44 -9.67
C PRO A 181 -10.31 -21.57 -10.51
N PHE A 182 -10.41 -22.80 -10.01
CA PHE A 182 -9.98 -24.00 -10.72
C PHE A 182 -11.11 -24.63 -11.53
N GLN A 183 -10.78 -25.12 -12.72
CA GLN A 183 -11.63 -25.99 -13.52
C GLN A 183 -11.16 -27.43 -13.39
N ALA A 184 -12.05 -28.31 -12.91
CA ALA A 184 -11.75 -29.72 -12.78
C ALA A 184 -11.84 -30.41 -14.15
N TYR A 185 -10.81 -30.23 -14.97
CA TYR A 185 -10.74 -30.76 -16.34
C TYR A 185 -10.72 -32.30 -16.41
N PHE A 186 -10.58 -32.97 -15.27
CA PHE A 186 -10.64 -34.43 -15.13
C PHE A 186 -12.04 -34.95 -14.77
N GLN A 187 -13.01 -34.07 -14.52
CA GLN A 187 -14.41 -34.42 -14.27
C GLN A 187 -15.28 -34.20 -15.51
N HIS A 188 -16.40 -34.92 -15.60
CA HIS A 188 -17.34 -34.76 -16.70
C HIS A 188 -17.94 -33.35 -16.70
N GLY A 189 -18.13 -32.75 -17.88
CA GLY A 189 -18.64 -31.37 -18.01
C GLY A 189 -17.64 -30.27 -17.65
N PHE A 190 -16.43 -30.61 -17.19
CA PHE A 190 -15.36 -29.67 -16.82
C PHE A 190 -15.82 -28.56 -15.86
N PRO A 191 -16.40 -28.92 -14.70
CA PRO A 191 -17.01 -27.97 -13.77
C PRO A 191 -15.97 -26.99 -13.20
N ILE A 192 -16.43 -25.79 -12.89
CA ILE A 192 -15.63 -24.73 -12.26
C ILE A 192 -16.13 -24.55 -10.83
N TYR A 193 -15.23 -24.74 -9.88
CA TYR A 193 -15.54 -24.68 -8.45
C TYR A 193 -15.20 -23.30 -7.88
N SER A 194 -15.85 -22.25 -8.39
CA SER A 194 -15.64 -20.90 -7.86
C SER A 194 -16.67 -20.52 -6.80
N ALA A 195 -16.39 -19.45 -6.06
CA ALA A 195 -17.35 -18.84 -5.14
C ALA A 195 -18.34 -17.92 -5.89
N LYS A 196 -19.40 -17.47 -5.23
CA LYS A 196 -20.30 -16.41 -5.75
C LYS A 196 -19.66 -15.04 -5.62
N ALA A 197 -18.96 -14.82 -4.51
CA ALA A 197 -18.26 -13.58 -4.22
C ALA A 197 -16.99 -13.84 -3.42
N VAL A 198 -16.11 -12.85 -3.37
CA VAL A 198 -14.89 -12.84 -2.56
C VAL A 198 -14.80 -11.56 -1.75
N ARG A 199 -14.24 -11.66 -0.55
CA ARG A 199 -13.93 -10.53 0.33
C ARG A 199 -12.51 -10.65 0.83
N PHE A 200 -11.84 -9.52 1.03
CA PHE A 200 -10.46 -9.48 1.48
C PHE A 200 -10.39 -8.79 2.84
N ARG A 201 -9.63 -9.38 3.77
CA ARG A 201 -9.31 -8.75 5.05
C ARG A 201 -7.81 -8.65 5.22
N MET A 202 -7.35 -7.52 5.75
CA MET A 202 -5.93 -7.28 5.99
C MET A 202 -5.72 -6.90 7.45
N GLY A 203 -4.59 -7.31 7.99
CA GLY A 203 -4.26 -7.03 9.38
C GLY A 203 -3.03 -7.77 9.84
N HIS A 204 -3.04 -8.14 11.12
CA HIS A 204 -1.87 -8.66 11.80
C HIS A 204 -2.18 -9.85 12.71
N PRO A 205 -1.18 -10.70 13.01
CA PRO A 205 -1.33 -11.73 14.03
C PRO A 205 -1.58 -11.12 15.41
N ARG A 206 -2.42 -11.77 16.22
CA ARG A 206 -2.69 -11.38 17.62
C ARG A 206 -1.47 -11.66 18.50
N TYR A 207 -0.81 -12.78 18.27
CA TYR A 207 0.42 -13.19 18.96
C TYR A 207 1.58 -13.21 17.97
N ARG A 208 2.78 -12.83 18.41
CA ARG A 208 3.98 -12.97 17.58
C ARG A 208 4.15 -14.46 17.30
N MET A 209 4.21 -14.85 16.03
CA MET A 209 4.73 -16.19 15.69
C MET A 209 6.21 -16.18 16.10
N GLU A 210 6.50 -16.64 17.31
CA GLU A 210 7.86 -16.74 17.81
C GLU A 210 8.59 -17.82 17.01
N SER A 211 9.59 -17.38 16.24
CA SER A 211 10.55 -18.20 15.50
C SER A 211 10.08 -18.78 14.17
N GLU A 212 10.90 -18.57 13.13
CA GLU A 212 10.83 -19.29 11.84
C GLU A 212 10.90 -20.82 12.04
N SER A 213 11.54 -21.29 13.13
CA SER A 213 11.61 -22.72 13.49
C SER A 213 10.35 -23.26 14.17
N ALA A 214 9.44 -22.40 14.63
CA ALA A 214 8.11 -22.82 15.09
C ALA A 214 7.10 -22.84 13.94
N VAL A 215 7.42 -22.23 12.79
CA VAL A 215 6.60 -22.31 11.56
C VAL A 215 6.69 -23.70 10.94
N ASP A 216 7.81 -24.41 11.14
CA ASP A 216 7.92 -25.84 10.78
C ASP A 216 7.17 -26.77 11.77
N ASN A 217 6.91 -26.30 13.01
CA ASN A 217 6.20 -27.08 14.04
C ASN A 217 4.72 -26.67 14.23
N LEU A 218 4.33 -25.50 13.76
CA LEU A 218 2.93 -25.13 13.50
C LEU A 218 2.57 -25.80 12.19
N THR A 219 2.42 -27.12 12.26
CA THR A 219 1.82 -27.92 11.22
C THR A 219 0.66 -27.14 10.62
N VAL A 220 0.63 -27.06 9.30
CA VAL A 220 -0.46 -26.56 8.42
C VAL A 220 -1.85 -27.18 8.76
N ASN A 221 -1.92 -28.03 9.79
CA ASN A 221 -3.02 -28.83 10.28
C ASN A 221 -3.88 -28.19 11.37
N GLN A 222 -3.48 -27.07 11.98
CA GLN A 222 -4.40 -26.33 12.87
C GLN A 222 -5.13 -25.30 12.03
N VAL A 223 -6.43 -25.54 11.79
CA VAL A 223 -7.36 -24.52 11.29
C VAL A 223 -7.15 -23.29 12.17
N LEU A 224 -6.46 -22.28 11.65
CA LEU A 224 -6.22 -21.06 12.41
C LEU A 224 -7.57 -20.35 12.48
N GLY A 225 -8.29 -20.55 13.57
CA GLY A 225 -9.55 -19.87 13.80
C GLY A 225 -9.37 -18.34 13.72
N ASP A 226 -10.41 -17.64 13.26
CA ASP A 226 -10.44 -16.18 13.06
C ASP A 226 -9.89 -15.38 14.27
N ASN A 227 -9.99 -15.97 15.47
CA ASN A 227 -9.50 -15.43 16.74
C ASN A 227 -7.97 -15.20 16.82
N GLN A 228 -7.18 -15.70 15.87
CA GLN A 228 -5.72 -15.54 15.89
C GLN A 228 -5.23 -14.25 15.23
N PHE A 229 -6.08 -13.58 14.47
CA PHE A 229 -5.74 -12.37 13.74
C PHE A 229 -6.57 -11.19 14.24
N ILE A 230 -6.07 -9.99 13.98
CA ILE A 230 -6.78 -8.74 14.18
C ILE A 230 -6.85 -8.07 12.81
N TRP A 231 -8.06 -7.93 12.29
CA TRP A 231 -8.32 -7.32 10.99
C TRP A 231 -8.51 -5.82 11.15
N THR A 232 -7.69 -5.03 10.45
CA THR A 232 -7.76 -3.56 10.44
C THR A 232 -8.48 -3.03 9.21
N TYR A 233 -8.60 -3.86 8.17
CA TYR A 233 -9.31 -3.54 6.95
C TYR A 233 -10.17 -4.72 6.50
N THR A 234 -11.34 -4.43 5.94
CA THR A 234 -12.22 -5.38 5.27
C THR A 234 -12.77 -4.72 4.01
N SER A 235 -12.57 -5.36 2.86
CA SER A 235 -13.07 -4.86 1.58
C SER A 235 -14.59 -5.05 1.45
N PRO A 236 -15.23 -4.38 0.48
CA PRO A 236 -16.53 -4.82 -0.04
C PRO A 236 -16.46 -6.26 -0.57
N GLU A 237 -17.63 -6.87 -0.76
CA GLU A 237 -17.74 -8.13 -1.48
C GLU A 237 -17.64 -7.87 -2.99
N PHE A 238 -16.83 -8.67 -3.68
CA PHE A 238 -16.71 -8.63 -5.12
C PHE A 238 -17.34 -9.88 -5.74
N PRO A 239 -18.22 -9.77 -6.74
CA PRO A 239 -18.76 -10.93 -7.43
C PRO A 239 -17.65 -11.68 -8.17
N MET A 240 -17.69 -13.01 -8.11
CA MET A 240 -16.77 -13.87 -8.84
C MET A 240 -17.47 -14.51 -10.05
N CYS A 241 -16.76 -14.60 -11.17
CA CYS A 241 -17.20 -15.31 -12.36
C CYS A 241 -16.89 -16.81 -12.25
N GLN A 242 -17.71 -17.65 -12.88
CA GLN A 242 -17.45 -19.08 -13.04
C GLN A 242 -16.48 -19.32 -14.22
N GLU A 243 -15.25 -18.81 -14.11
CA GLU A 243 -14.22 -18.91 -15.16
C GLU A 243 -12.87 -19.32 -14.56
N ASN A 244 -12.16 -20.24 -15.23
CA ASN A 244 -10.78 -20.60 -14.90
C ASN A 244 -9.80 -19.59 -15.50
N ARG A 245 -9.81 -18.38 -14.94
CA ARG A 245 -8.92 -17.29 -15.29
C ARG A 245 -8.66 -16.44 -14.05
N ALA A 246 -7.47 -15.86 -13.96
CA ALA A 246 -7.19 -14.85 -12.94
C ALA A 246 -8.16 -13.67 -13.06
N GLN A 247 -9.07 -13.57 -12.10
CA GLN A 247 -10.02 -12.48 -11.94
C GLN A 247 -9.38 -11.38 -11.10
N LYS A 248 -9.63 -10.12 -11.47
CA LYS A 248 -8.92 -8.97 -10.94
C LYS A 248 -9.85 -8.14 -10.07
N PHE A 249 -9.56 -8.08 -8.78
CA PHE A 249 -10.35 -7.36 -7.78
C PHE A 249 -9.59 -6.11 -7.34
N LYS A 250 -9.94 -4.98 -7.97
CA LYS A 250 -9.37 -3.67 -7.61
C LYS A 250 -10.05 -3.14 -6.36
N LEU A 251 -9.26 -2.74 -5.37
CA LEU A 251 -9.78 -2.11 -4.16
C LEU A 251 -10.30 -0.70 -4.49
N PRO A 252 -11.34 -0.19 -3.78
CA PRO A 252 -11.86 1.16 -4.01
C PRO A 252 -10.76 2.23 -3.89
N GLU A 253 -9.91 2.06 -2.88
CA GLU A 253 -8.73 2.88 -2.62
C GLU A 253 -7.54 1.97 -2.29
N PRO A 254 -6.28 2.40 -2.53
CA PRO A 254 -5.10 1.69 -2.05
C PRO A 254 -5.11 1.51 -0.53
N VAL A 255 -4.85 0.31 -0.05
CA VAL A 255 -4.94 -0.04 1.38
C VAL A 255 -3.55 -0.30 1.94
N MET A 256 -3.24 0.32 3.08
CA MET A 256 -2.02 0.02 3.83
C MET A 256 -2.23 -1.20 4.72
N CYS A 257 -1.72 -2.37 4.29
CA CYS A 257 -1.72 -3.57 5.12
C CYS A 257 -0.61 -3.49 6.17
N ILE A 258 -0.99 -3.42 7.46
CA ILE A 258 -0.07 -3.40 8.61
C ILE A 258 -0.11 -4.74 9.33
N GLY A 259 1.07 -5.35 9.50
CA GLY A 259 1.32 -6.69 10.05
C GLY A 259 1.27 -7.83 9.03
N GLY A 260 1.22 -7.50 7.74
CA GLY A 260 1.55 -8.42 6.66
C GLY A 260 0.68 -9.68 6.54
N ILE A 261 -0.59 -9.67 6.98
CA ILE A 261 -1.52 -10.79 6.79
C ILE A 261 -2.68 -10.41 5.88
N LEU A 262 -2.99 -11.30 4.94
CA LEU A 262 -4.17 -11.25 4.08
C LEU A 262 -5.05 -12.48 4.30
N LEU A 263 -6.36 -12.26 4.45
CA LEU A 263 -7.41 -13.27 4.36
C LEU A 263 -8.16 -13.08 3.04
N VAL A 264 -8.27 -14.15 2.26
CA VAL A 264 -9.21 -14.26 1.14
C VAL A 264 -10.41 -15.08 1.64
N GLU A 265 -11.57 -14.44 1.74
CA GLU A 265 -12.82 -15.03 2.18
C GLU A 265 -13.70 -15.31 0.96
N LEU A 266 -13.95 -16.59 0.68
CA LEU A 266 -14.67 -17.12 -0.47
C LEU A 266 -16.12 -17.39 -0.06
N LEU A 267 -17.05 -16.61 -0.61
CA LEU A 267 -18.43 -16.50 -0.16
C LEU A 267 -19.39 -17.17 -1.16
N GLY A 268 -20.21 -18.08 -0.65
CA GLY A 268 -21.24 -18.75 -1.42
C GLY A 268 -20.66 -19.78 -2.39
N ARG A 269 -20.91 -21.06 -2.13
CA ARG A 269 -20.53 -22.15 -3.02
C ARG A 269 -21.50 -22.25 -4.19
N VAL A 270 -21.00 -22.63 -5.37
CA VAL A 270 -21.81 -22.67 -6.61
C VAL A 270 -21.91 -24.09 -7.16
N GLN A 271 -20.79 -24.80 -7.23
CA GLN A 271 -20.71 -26.08 -7.91
C GLN A 271 -20.74 -27.25 -6.92
N LYS A 272 -21.52 -28.27 -7.26
CA LYS A 272 -21.52 -29.56 -6.58
C LYS A 272 -20.62 -30.57 -7.28
N GLN A 273 -20.04 -31.46 -6.50
CA GLN A 273 -19.36 -32.64 -7.01
C GLN A 273 -20.37 -33.79 -7.18
N GLU A 274 -20.34 -34.45 -8.35
CA GLU A 274 -21.31 -35.51 -8.70
C GLU A 274 -21.19 -36.76 -7.81
N MET A 275 -20.02 -37.00 -7.21
CA MET A 275 -19.76 -38.23 -6.44
C MET A 275 -20.50 -38.25 -5.09
N ASP A 276 -20.66 -37.10 -4.45
CA ASP A 276 -21.20 -36.97 -3.09
C ASP A 276 -22.30 -35.91 -2.96
N GLU A 277 -22.61 -35.17 -4.03
CA GLU A 277 -23.61 -34.11 -4.08
C GLU A 277 -23.33 -32.94 -3.11
N LEU A 278 -22.08 -32.77 -2.68
CA LEU A 278 -21.63 -31.68 -1.82
C LEU A 278 -21.03 -30.53 -2.64
N PHE A 279 -21.06 -29.34 -2.05
CA PHE A 279 -20.50 -28.13 -2.64
C PHE A 279 -19.02 -27.95 -2.30
N TYR A 280 -18.24 -27.60 -3.31
CA TYR A 280 -16.79 -27.40 -3.20
C TYR A 280 -16.39 -26.02 -3.76
N ILE A 281 -15.26 -25.50 -3.27
CA ILE A 281 -14.55 -24.35 -3.85
C ILE A 281 -13.11 -24.77 -4.11
N CYS A 282 -12.62 -24.51 -5.31
CA CYS A 282 -11.26 -24.80 -5.72
C CYS A 282 -10.59 -23.56 -6.33
N ILE A 283 -9.38 -23.25 -5.88
CA ILE A 283 -8.61 -22.07 -6.30
C ILE A 283 -7.26 -22.52 -6.84
N SER A 284 -6.90 -22.09 -8.04
CA SER A 284 -5.61 -22.40 -8.66
C SER A 284 -4.51 -21.43 -8.27
N HIS A 285 -4.84 -20.14 -8.12
CA HIS A 285 -3.82 -19.13 -7.90
C HIS A 285 -4.39 -17.90 -7.20
N VAL A 286 -3.62 -17.33 -6.27
CA VAL A 286 -3.89 -16.05 -5.61
C VAL A 286 -2.65 -15.17 -5.74
N GLN A 287 -2.86 -13.91 -6.10
CA GLN A 287 -1.79 -12.93 -6.25
C GLN A 287 -2.22 -11.58 -5.68
N VAL A 288 -1.32 -10.90 -4.98
CA VAL A 288 -1.60 -9.59 -4.39
C VAL A 288 -0.75 -8.55 -5.09
N MET A 289 -1.38 -7.64 -5.82
CA MET A 289 -0.69 -6.56 -6.52
C MET A 289 -0.57 -5.34 -5.62
N GLY A 290 0.66 -5.03 -5.26
CA GLY A 290 0.96 -3.92 -4.39
C GLY A 290 2.42 -3.54 -4.42
N ARG A 291 2.85 -2.83 -3.38
CA ARG A 291 4.25 -2.53 -3.15
C ARG A 291 4.61 -2.76 -1.68
N PRO A 292 5.62 -3.60 -1.41
CA PRO A 292 6.19 -3.68 -0.08
C PRO A 292 6.97 -2.40 0.24
N LEU A 293 6.90 -1.98 1.50
CA LEU A 293 7.63 -0.81 1.99
C LEU A 293 8.97 -1.16 2.65
N SER A 294 9.24 -2.45 2.85
CA SER A 294 10.59 -2.95 3.17
C SER A 294 11.57 -2.70 2.01
N PRO A 295 12.85 -2.38 2.29
CA PRO A 295 13.49 -2.29 3.61
C PRO A 295 13.35 -0.90 4.28
N ALA A 296 12.73 0.08 3.62
CA ALA A 296 12.66 1.45 4.12
C ALA A 296 11.77 1.58 5.35
N PHE A 297 10.71 0.77 5.45
CA PHE A 297 9.81 0.72 6.60
C PHE A 297 9.70 -0.70 7.16
N ASP A 298 9.61 -0.75 8.48
CA ASP A 298 9.26 -1.94 9.24
C ASP A 298 8.24 -1.55 10.33
N VAL A 299 7.46 -2.50 10.83
CA VAL A 299 6.46 -2.24 11.87
C VAL A 299 6.59 -3.26 12.99
N LYS A 300 6.62 -2.75 14.22
CA LYS A 300 6.45 -3.59 15.41
C LYS A 300 5.07 -3.36 16.01
N VAL A 301 4.20 -4.35 15.88
CA VAL A 301 2.87 -4.34 16.51
C VAL A 301 3.01 -4.75 17.98
N HIS A 302 2.57 -3.90 18.92
CA HIS A 302 2.64 -4.19 20.36
C HIS A 302 1.35 -4.85 20.85
N HIS A 303 1.48 -6.10 21.28
CA HIS A 303 0.38 -7.03 21.56
C HIS A 303 -0.60 -6.61 22.67
N SER A 304 -0.19 -5.77 23.62
CA SER A 304 -1.01 -5.45 24.82
C SER A 304 -1.91 -4.22 24.67
N SER A 305 -1.77 -3.43 23.60
CA SER A 305 -2.53 -2.18 23.44
C SER A 305 -3.03 -1.89 22.02
N GLY A 306 -2.74 -2.75 21.04
CA GLY A 306 -3.02 -2.49 19.62
C GLY A 306 -2.16 -1.36 19.02
N LYS A 307 -1.25 -0.77 19.81
CA LYS A 307 -0.33 0.26 19.34
C LYS A 307 0.75 -0.37 18.48
N CYS A 308 1.07 0.28 17.37
CA CYS A 308 2.15 -0.14 16.49
C CYS A 308 3.26 0.93 16.51
N THR A 309 4.51 0.49 16.39
CA THR A 309 5.65 1.37 16.20
C THR A 309 6.14 1.24 14.78
N LEU A 310 6.11 2.34 14.04
CA LEU A 310 6.70 2.41 12.71
C LEU A 310 8.21 2.61 12.84
N LYS A 311 8.97 1.78 12.16
CA LYS A 311 10.41 1.95 12.01
C LYS A 311 10.70 2.49 10.63
N TYR A 312 11.49 3.55 10.56
CA TYR A 312 11.96 4.08 9.29
C TYR A 312 13.48 3.94 9.19
N HIS A 313 13.91 3.27 8.14
CA HIS A 313 15.29 2.98 7.79
C HIS A 313 15.60 3.78 6.52
N PRO A 314 16.19 4.99 6.65
CA PRO A 314 16.57 5.76 5.47
C PRO A 314 17.56 4.94 4.64
N THR A 315 17.22 4.71 3.37
CA THR A 315 18.12 4.02 2.44
C THR A 315 19.22 5.00 2.00
N GLN A 316 20.38 4.52 1.55
CA GLN A 316 21.49 5.38 1.11
C GLN A 316 21.09 6.39 0.01
N THR A 317 20.00 6.12 -0.71
CA THR A 317 19.38 7.03 -1.69
C THR A 317 18.77 8.29 -1.06
N ASP A 318 18.36 8.22 0.21
CA ASP A 318 17.78 9.35 0.97
C ASP A 318 18.85 10.39 1.35
N CYS A 319 20.14 10.02 1.28
CA CYS A 319 21.26 10.92 1.58
C CYS A 319 21.50 11.98 0.51
N CYS A 320 21.03 11.76 -0.73
CA CYS A 320 21.23 12.70 -1.84
C CYS A 320 20.34 13.96 -1.75
N MET A 321 19.37 14.00 -0.85
CA MET A 321 18.54 15.19 -0.58
C MET A 321 19.14 16.12 0.50
N THR A 322 20.25 15.72 1.14
CA THR A 322 20.77 16.41 2.33
C THR A 322 22.19 16.96 2.25
N SER A 323 22.92 16.75 1.15
CA SER A 323 24.28 17.27 1.00
C SER A 323 24.35 18.45 0.03
N SER A 324 23.84 19.61 0.46
CA SER A 324 24.20 20.88 -0.17
C SER A 324 24.27 22.01 0.84
N THR A 325 25.32 22.01 1.66
CA THR A 325 25.92 23.23 2.23
C THR A 325 27.36 22.99 2.70
N SER A 326 28.34 23.20 1.80
CA SER A 326 29.59 23.98 2.01
C SER A 326 30.53 23.84 0.78
N SER A 327 30.73 24.95 0.06
CA SER A 327 31.54 25.19 -1.17
C SER A 327 33.08 25.18 -0.95
N PRO A 328 34.01 25.40 -1.93
CA PRO A 328 33.83 25.88 -3.32
C PRO A 328 34.64 25.16 -4.45
N GLU A 329 34.25 25.49 -5.69
CA GLU A 329 35.01 25.47 -6.96
C GLU A 329 35.72 24.18 -7.45
N SER A 330 35.13 23.54 -8.47
CA SER A 330 35.81 23.37 -9.77
C SER A 330 34.81 22.94 -10.86
N SER A 331 35.03 23.49 -12.04
CA SER A 331 34.20 23.45 -13.24
C SER A 331 34.01 22.05 -13.82
N SER A 332 32.77 21.56 -13.85
CA SER A 332 32.26 20.62 -14.87
C SER A 332 30.72 20.60 -14.82
N PRO A 333 30.02 20.45 -15.97
CA PRO A 333 28.56 20.56 -16.00
C PRO A 333 27.94 19.36 -15.27
N SER A 334 27.26 19.64 -14.18
CA SER A 334 26.64 18.63 -13.33
C SER A 334 25.47 17.93 -14.03
N ARG A 335 25.42 16.60 -13.90
CA ARG A 335 24.36 15.69 -14.38
C ARG A 335 22.94 16.07 -13.93
N LEU A 336 22.80 17.03 -13.01
CA LEU A 336 21.53 17.65 -12.60
C LEU A 336 20.82 18.37 -13.74
N ARG A 337 21.53 18.95 -14.72
CA ARG A 337 20.89 19.52 -15.93
C ARG A 337 20.25 18.46 -16.82
N ILE A 338 20.71 17.20 -16.76
CA ILE A 338 20.18 16.10 -17.59
C ILE A 338 18.88 15.53 -17.00
N ILE A 339 18.75 15.53 -15.67
CA ILE A 339 17.54 15.03 -14.99
C ILE A 339 16.44 16.11 -14.96
N THR A 340 16.79 17.38 -14.72
CA THR A 340 15.80 18.48 -14.82
C THR A 340 15.32 18.68 -16.26
N SER A 341 16.16 18.49 -17.27
CA SER A 341 15.71 18.57 -18.67
C SER A 341 14.78 17.41 -19.09
N SER A 342 14.99 16.18 -18.61
CA SER A 342 14.12 15.05 -18.96
C SER A 342 12.74 15.12 -18.29
N ILE A 343 12.65 15.68 -17.08
CA ILE A 343 11.40 15.90 -16.35
C ILE A 343 10.66 17.13 -16.88
N MET A 344 11.37 18.21 -17.22
CA MET A 344 10.76 19.41 -17.83
C MET A 344 10.24 19.14 -19.26
N GLN A 345 10.93 18.34 -20.08
CA GLN A 345 10.48 18.06 -21.45
C GLN A 345 9.16 17.27 -21.53
N ARG A 346 8.81 16.47 -20.51
CA ARG A 346 7.55 15.71 -20.47
C ARG A 346 6.37 16.49 -19.90
N GLY A 347 6.61 17.44 -18.99
CA GLY A 347 5.57 18.31 -18.42
C GLY A 347 5.18 19.48 -19.33
N VAL A 348 6.16 20.09 -20.01
CA VAL A 348 5.94 21.29 -20.85
C VAL A 348 5.10 20.98 -22.08
N ARG A 349 5.28 19.80 -22.72
CA ARG A 349 4.50 19.42 -23.92
C ARG A 349 2.99 19.26 -23.67
N ARG A 350 2.57 18.98 -22.44
CA ARG A 350 1.14 18.86 -22.08
C ARG A 350 0.50 20.21 -21.78
N TRP A 351 1.28 21.16 -21.23
CA TRP A 351 0.79 22.51 -20.90
C TRP A 351 0.76 23.45 -22.11
N GLU A 352 1.72 23.35 -23.04
CA GLU A 352 1.73 24.16 -24.26
C GLU A 352 0.50 23.90 -25.15
N GLN A 353 0.01 22.65 -25.23
CA GLN A 353 -1.20 22.31 -26.00
C GLN A 353 -2.49 22.82 -25.36
N ILE A 354 -2.54 22.91 -24.03
CA ILE A 354 -3.71 23.41 -23.29
C ILE A 354 -3.79 24.94 -23.37
N ILE A 355 -2.64 25.63 -23.30
CA ILE A 355 -2.58 27.09 -23.42
C ILE A 355 -2.86 27.55 -24.86
N LEU A 356 -2.39 26.81 -25.88
CA LEU A 356 -2.69 27.12 -27.29
C LEU A 356 -4.17 26.89 -27.63
N GLY A 357 -4.85 25.92 -27.00
CA GLY A 357 -6.29 25.71 -27.17
C GLY A 357 -7.15 26.78 -26.49
N ALA A 358 -6.67 27.35 -25.37
CA ALA A 358 -7.38 28.39 -24.62
C ALA A 358 -7.18 29.81 -25.20
N LEU A 359 -6.05 30.08 -25.86
CA LEU A 359 -5.76 31.36 -26.52
C LEU A 359 -6.39 31.52 -27.91
N LEU A 360 -6.84 30.41 -28.54
CA LEU A 360 -7.46 30.40 -29.87
C LEU A 360 -8.98 30.17 -29.82
N GLY A 361 -9.64 30.68 -28.78
CA GLY A 361 -11.09 30.62 -28.65
C GLY A 361 -11.83 31.43 -29.71
N SER A 362 -12.59 30.69 -30.55
CA SER A 362 -13.81 31.07 -31.27
C SER A 362 -13.74 32.05 -32.46
N GLY A 363 -13.75 31.49 -33.66
CA GLY A 363 -14.37 32.11 -34.83
C GLY A 363 -15.73 31.46 -35.08
N SER A 364 -16.81 32.13 -34.65
CA SER A 364 -18.17 31.85 -35.11
C SER A 364 -18.23 32.04 -36.63
N VAL A 365 -18.65 31.03 -37.38
CA VAL A 365 -19.08 31.20 -38.77
C VAL A 365 -20.56 30.89 -38.82
N VAL A 366 -21.33 31.98 -38.94
CA VAL A 366 -22.71 32.03 -39.38
C VAL A 366 -22.80 31.39 -40.77
N VAL A 367 -23.74 30.46 -40.95
CA VAL A 367 -24.15 29.94 -42.26
C VAL A 367 -25.43 30.69 -42.63
N ASP A 368 -25.33 31.58 -43.62
CA ASP A 368 -26.48 32.06 -44.40
C ASP A 368 -26.35 31.46 -45.81
N ASP A 369 -27.48 30.89 -46.26
CA ASP A 369 -27.87 30.31 -47.56
C ASP A 369 -27.02 29.18 -48.21
#